data_AF-A0A0U1NMD5-F1
#
_entry.id   AF-A0A0U1NMD5-F1
#
_cell.length_a   1.000
_cell.length_b   1.000
_cell.length_c   1.000
_cell.angle_alpha   90.00
_cell.angle_beta   90.00
_cell.angle_gamma   90.00
#
_symmetry.space_group_name_H-M   'P 1'
#
loop_
_entity.id
_entity.type
_entity.pdbx_description
1 polymer ?
#
loop_
_entity_poly.entity_id
_entity_poly.type
_entity_poly.pdbx_seq_one_letter_code
_entity_poly.pdbx_strand_id
1 'polypeptide(L)'
;MSASDKNTRPAPEPVQVVKQRRDRALQALVSGIPYVQFLGIEFDRRGDELTATLRYDPKLIGNPLLPAIHGGATAAFLETAAIIELGWARVWSDVESGALDVETMTPESLPRLPKTIDFTVDYLRSGLPRDAYARARINRSGRRFASVHVEAWQDNRSKLFAQGTGHFVMPEQNDGADAAARDRG
;
A
#
# COMPACT_ATOMS: atom_id res chain seq x y z
N MET A 1 5.39 -44.98 -29.87
CA MET A 1 5.74 -43.88 -30.82
C MET A 1 4.43 -43.26 -31.26
N SER A 2 4.07 -42.00 -31.04
CA SER A 2 4.79 -40.76 -30.68
C SER A 2 3.77 -39.86 -29.94
N ALA A 3 4.09 -39.30 -28.78
CA ALA A 3 4.79 -38.02 -28.57
C ALA A 3 4.05 -36.81 -29.16
N SER A 4 3.36 -36.07 -28.29
CA SER A 4 3.73 -34.70 -27.87
C SER A 4 2.48 -33.86 -27.60
N ASP A 5 2.08 -33.88 -26.34
CA ASP A 5 1.12 -32.98 -25.74
C ASP A 5 1.66 -31.54 -25.84
N LYS A 6 1.03 -30.71 -26.68
CA LYS A 6 1.45 -29.31 -26.87
C LYS A 6 1.01 -28.53 -25.63
N ASN A 7 1.93 -28.38 -24.69
CA ASN A 7 1.89 -27.42 -23.58
C ASN A 7 1.75 -25.99 -24.15
N THR A 8 0.52 -25.60 -24.45
CA THR A 8 0.20 -24.29 -25.00
C THR A 8 -0.06 -23.40 -23.80
N ARG A 9 0.97 -22.66 -23.36
CA ARG A 9 0.78 -21.62 -22.35
C ARG A 9 -0.32 -20.68 -22.86
N PRO A 10 -1.37 -20.39 -22.06
CA PRO A 10 -2.43 -19.49 -22.47
C PRO A 10 -1.84 -18.14 -22.88
N ALA A 11 -2.42 -17.52 -23.90
CA ALA A 11 -1.95 -16.23 -24.38
C ALA A 11 -2.01 -15.20 -23.22
N PRO A 12 -0.96 -14.38 -23.04
CA PRO A 12 -0.95 -13.39 -21.97
C PRO A 12 -2.13 -12.43 -22.14
N GLU A 13 -2.82 -12.14 -21.03
CA GLU A 13 -3.95 -11.22 -21.02
C GLU A 13 -3.52 -9.83 -21.57
N PRO A 14 -4.44 -9.09 -22.22
CA PRO A 14 -4.17 -7.73 -22.66
C PRO A 14 -3.68 -6.85 -21.50
N VAL A 15 -2.57 -6.15 -21.69
CA VAL A 15 -1.91 -5.31 -20.67
C VAL A 15 -2.86 -4.28 -20.04
N GLN A 16 -3.84 -3.80 -20.81
CA GLN A 16 -4.86 -2.86 -20.35
C GLN A 16 -5.75 -3.46 -19.25
N VAL A 17 -6.13 -4.73 -19.37
CA VAL A 17 -6.98 -5.44 -18.40
C VAL A 17 -6.21 -5.62 -17.08
N VAL A 18 -4.95 -6.05 -17.17
CA VAL A 18 -4.07 -6.21 -16.00
C VAL A 18 -3.84 -4.87 -15.29
N LYS A 19 -3.63 -3.78 -16.05
CA LYS A 19 -3.50 -2.43 -15.48
C LYS A 19 -4.77 -1.99 -14.74
N GLN A 20 -5.93 -2.13 -15.36
CA GLN A 20 -7.22 -1.76 -14.75
C GLN A 20 -7.49 -2.56 -13.47
N ARG A 21 -7.22 -3.87 -13.46
CA ARG A 21 -7.37 -4.71 -12.27
C ARG A 21 -6.48 -4.23 -11.12
N ARG A 22 -5.21 -3.89 -11.42
CA ARG A 22 -4.26 -3.36 -10.43
C ARG A 22 -4.69 -2.01 -9.87
N ASP A 23 -5.14 -1.09 -10.73
CA ASP A 23 -5.55 0.25 -10.30
C ASP A 23 -6.78 0.20 -9.40
N ARG A 24 -7.76 -0.65 -9.73
CA ARG A 24 -8.93 -0.86 -8.88
C ARG A 24 -8.59 -1.49 -7.53
N ALA A 25 -7.72 -2.50 -7.52
CA ALA A 25 -7.29 -3.14 -6.26
C ALA A 25 -6.57 -2.15 -5.34
N LEU A 26 -5.68 -1.30 -5.90
CA LEU A 26 -5.02 -0.23 -5.14
C LEU A 26 -6.04 0.79 -4.61
N GLN A 27 -6.98 1.23 -5.45
CA GLN A 27 -8.04 2.15 -5.03
C GLN A 27 -8.86 1.59 -3.87
N ALA A 28 -9.15 0.29 -3.90
CA ALA A 28 -9.92 -0.39 -2.86
C ALA A 28 -9.15 -0.44 -1.52
N LEU A 29 -7.83 -0.71 -1.56
CA LEU A 29 -6.97 -0.63 -0.37
C LEU A 29 -6.91 0.79 0.21
N VAL A 30 -6.70 1.79 -0.66
CA VAL A 30 -6.60 3.20 -0.27
C VAL A 30 -7.90 3.68 0.37
N SER A 31 -9.04 3.29 -0.19
CA SER A 31 -10.36 3.66 0.33
C SER A 31 -10.66 3.02 1.70
N GLY A 32 -9.94 1.95 2.07
CA GLY A 32 -10.02 1.33 3.39
C GLY A 32 -9.41 2.16 4.53
N ILE A 33 -8.70 3.26 4.21
CA ILE A 33 -8.12 4.17 5.20
C ILE A 33 -8.76 5.56 5.04
N PRO A 34 -9.87 5.88 5.74
CA PRO A 34 -10.55 7.18 5.61
C PRO A 34 -9.63 8.39 5.80
N TYR A 35 -8.60 8.22 6.63
CA TYR A 35 -7.64 9.28 6.93
C TYR A 35 -6.77 9.68 5.72
N VAL A 36 -6.61 8.82 4.71
CA VAL A 36 -5.90 9.12 3.45
C VAL A 36 -6.53 10.32 2.75
N GLN A 37 -7.86 10.32 2.61
CA GLN A 37 -8.58 11.40 1.93
C GLN A 37 -8.48 12.71 2.69
N PHE A 38 -8.59 12.65 4.02
CA PHE A 38 -8.45 13.82 4.87
C PHE A 38 -7.06 14.47 4.71
N LEU A 39 -5.98 13.69 4.69
CA LEU A 39 -4.62 14.21 4.52
C LEU A 39 -4.26 14.58 3.08
N GLY A 40 -5.03 14.15 2.08
CA GLY A 40 -4.69 14.36 0.67
C GLY A 40 -3.53 13.47 0.22
N ILE A 41 -3.50 12.21 0.70
CA ILE A 41 -2.50 11.24 0.29
C ILE A 41 -2.96 10.53 -0.99
N GLU A 42 -2.10 10.49 -1.99
CA GLU A 42 -2.31 9.77 -3.26
C GLU A 42 -1.21 8.72 -3.45
N PHE A 43 -1.47 7.71 -4.28
CA PHE A 43 -0.49 6.66 -4.59
C PHE A 43 -0.29 6.54 -6.10
N ASP A 44 0.93 6.74 -6.57
CA ASP A 44 1.34 6.40 -7.94
C ASP A 44 1.99 5.02 -7.95
N ARG A 45 1.59 4.18 -8.90
CA ARG A 45 2.08 2.81 -9.03
C ARG A 45 3.00 2.67 -10.24
N ARG A 46 4.20 2.13 -10.00
CA ARG A 46 5.19 1.84 -11.04
C ARG A 46 5.59 0.37 -10.98
N GLY A 47 4.78 -0.47 -11.62
CA GLY A 47 4.93 -1.92 -11.50
C GLY A 47 4.34 -2.41 -10.17
N ASP A 48 5.17 -3.03 -9.35
CA ASP A 48 4.92 -3.45 -7.98
C ASP A 48 5.26 -2.35 -6.96
N GLU A 49 6.11 -1.38 -7.31
CA GLU A 49 6.44 -0.25 -6.44
C GLU A 49 5.30 0.77 -6.33
N LEU A 50 5.07 1.26 -5.11
CA LEU A 50 4.21 2.41 -4.83
C LEU A 50 5.02 3.63 -4.40
N THR A 51 4.63 4.80 -4.88
CA THR A 51 5.08 6.10 -4.36
C THR A 51 3.87 6.85 -3.83
N ALA A 52 3.86 7.07 -2.52
CA ALA A 52 2.85 7.89 -1.88
C ALA A 52 3.19 9.38 -2.05
N THR A 53 2.19 10.21 -2.29
CA THR A 53 2.30 11.67 -2.36
C THR A 53 1.38 12.28 -1.33
N LEU A 54 1.93 13.08 -0.41
CA LEU A 54 1.17 13.97 0.45
C LEU A 54 1.05 15.32 -0.26
N ARG A 55 -0.14 15.62 -0.78
CA ARG A 55 -0.41 16.89 -1.45
C ARG A 55 -0.38 18.03 -0.43
N TYR A 56 0.31 19.10 -0.76
CA TYR A 56 0.34 20.27 0.11
C TYR A 56 -1.07 20.84 0.30
N ASP A 57 -1.39 21.10 1.55
CA ASP A 57 -2.60 21.78 1.97
C ASP A 57 -2.22 22.65 3.20
N PRO A 58 -2.64 23.93 3.26
CA PRO A 58 -2.38 24.80 4.41
C PRO A 58 -2.74 24.17 5.76
N LYS A 59 -3.74 23.27 5.82
CA LYS A 59 -4.11 22.56 7.06
C LYS A 59 -3.02 21.65 7.62
N LEU A 60 -2.04 21.28 6.79
CA LEU A 60 -0.93 20.42 7.18
C LEU A 60 0.17 21.22 7.91
N ILE A 61 0.10 22.55 7.93
CA ILE A 61 1.12 23.40 8.55
C ILE A 61 0.89 23.49 10.05
N GLY A 62 1.89 23.10 10.82
CA GLY A 62 1.83 23.13 12.28
C GLY A 62 2.10 24.53 12.85
N ASN A 63 3.15 25.19 12.36
CA ASN A 63 3.53 26.54 12.80
C ASN A 63 3.29 27.54 11.65
N PRO A 64 2.29 28.44 11.76
CA PRO A 64 2.03 29.44 10.72
C PRO A 64 3.18 30.44 10.50
N LEU A 65 4.02 30.68 11.51
CA LEU A 65 5.15 31.60 11.45
C LEU A 65 6.42 30.96 10.85
N LEU A 66 6.56 29.65 10.99
CA LEU A 66 7.61 28.83 10.38
C LEU A 66 6.94 27.72 9.59
N PRO A 67 6.48 27.98 8.35
CA PRO A 67 5.57 27.10 7.66
C PRO A 67 6.27 25.80 7.32
N ALA A 68 6.05 24.80 8.16
CA ALA A 68 6.51 23.44 7.98
C ALA A 68 5.34 22.48 8.22
N ILE A 69 5.35 21.38 7.47
CA ILE A 69 4.43 20.27 7.65
C ILE A 69 4.52 19.80 9.10
N HIS A 70 3.38 19.68 9.75
CA HIS A 70 3.26 19.25 11.13
C HIS A 70 3.84 17.84 11.31
N GLY A 71 4.52 17.61 12.44
CA GLY A 71 5.12 16.32 12.75
C GLY A 71 4.10 15.17 12.72
N GLY A 72 2.93 15.36 13.31
CA GLY A 72 1.85 14.35 13.28
C GLY A 72 1.33 14.04 11.87
N ALA A 73 1.26 15.04 10.98
CA ALA A 73 0.87 14.82 9.58
C ALA A 73 1.95 14.03 8.84
N THR A 74 3.22 14.31 9.11
CA THR A 74 4.35 13.53 8.59
C THR A 74 4.31 12.10 9.09
N ALA A 75 4.15 11.87 10.39
CA ALA A 75 4.09 10.53 10.97
C ALA A 75 2.96 9.70 10.35
N ALA A 76 1.75 10.27 10.28
CA ALA A 76 0.61 9.60 9.68
C ALA A 76 0.81 9.31 8.18
N PHE A 77 1.46 10.22 7.44
CA PHE A 77 1.80 9.99 6.04
C PHE A 77 2.71 8.77 5.87
N LEU A 78 3.76 8.65 6.69
CA LEU A 78 4.69 7.51 6.61
C LEU A 78 4.03 6.19 7.03
N GLU A 79 3.24 6.22 8.10
CA GLU A 79 2.50 5.05 8.56
C GLU A 79 1.51 4.56 7.50
N THR A 80 0.77 5.50 6.89
CA THR A 80 -0.17 5.21 5.81
C THR A 80 0.54 4.58 4.60
N ALA A 81 1.70 5.12 4.21
CA ALA A 81 2.49 4.56 3.12
C ALA A 81 2.92 3.10 3.42
N ALA A 82 3.32 2.81 4.67
CA ALA A 82 3.67 1.44 5.07
C ALA A 82 2.48 0.47 5.05
N ILE A 83 1.32 0.89 5.56
CA ILE A 83 0.10 0.06 5.60
C ILE A 83 -0.35 -0.30 4.18
N ILE A 84 -0.38 0.69 3.28
CA ILE A 84 -0.79 0.46 1.89
C ILE A 84 0.21 -0.41 1.15
N GLU A 85 1.51 -0.22 1.34
CA GLU A 85 2.55 -1.08 0.75
C GLU A 85 2.40 -2.54 1.19
N LEU A 86 2.17 -2.79 2.49
CA LEU A 86 1.93 -4.13 3.01
C LEU A 86 0.63 -4.75 2.47
N GLY A 87 -0.44 -3.95 2.37
CA GLY A 87 -1.70 -4.38 1.76
C GLY A 87 -1.52 -4.74 0.29
N TRP A 88 -0.78 -3.91 -0.45
CA TRP A 88 -0.49 -4.09 -1.86
C TRP A 88 0.32 -5.35 -2.14
N ALA A 89 1.42 -5.53 -1.41
CA ALA A 89 2.27 -6.72 -1.52
C ALA A 89 1.50 -8.03 -1.26
N ARG A 90 0.46 -7.97 -0.42
CA ARG A 90 -0.36 -9.13 -0.10
C ARG A 90 -1.33 -9.51 -1.22
N VAL A 91 -1.93 -8.54 -1.90
CA VAL A 91 -2.90 -8.80 -2.97
C VAL A 91 -2.24 -8.98 -4.33
N TRP A 92 -0.95 -8.64 -4.46
CA TRP A 92 -0.26 -8.62 -5.73
C TRP A 92 -0.38 -9.96 -6.50
N SER A 93 -0.14 -11.09 -5.84
CA SER A 93 -0.22 -12.43 -6.47
C SER A 93 -1.62 -12.76 -6.98
N ASP A 94 -2.64 -12.37 -6.22
CA ASP A 94 -4.03 -12.71 -6.51
C ASP A 94 -4.58 -11.82 -7.63
N VAL A 95 -4.14 -10.55 -7.65
CA VAL A 95 -4.41 -9.61 -8.74
C VAL A 95 -3.71 -10.05 -10.03
N GLU A 96 -2.45 -10.51 -9.94
CA GLU A 96 -1.67 -10.96 -11.09
C GLU A 96 -2.20 -12.27 -11.69
N SER A 97 -2.64 -13.21 -10.85
CA SER A 97 -3.27 -14.46 -11.29
C SER A 97 -4.72 -14.30 -11.75
N GLY A 98 -5.37 -13.17 -11.43
CA GLY A 98 -6.79 -12.94 -11.69
C GLY A 98 -7.74 -13.70 -10.76
N ALA A 99 -7.20 -14.31 -9.69
CA ALA A 99 -8.00 -14.93 -8.63
C ALA A 99 -8.83 -13.90 -7.86
N LEU A 100 -8.38 -12.63 -7.85
CA LEU A 100 -9.09 -11.53 -7.22
C LEU A 100 -10.03 -10.86 -8.23
N ASP A 101 -11.32 -11.18 -8.13
CA ASP A 101 -12.37 -10.49 -8.89
C ASP A 101 -12.66 -9.13 -8.24
N VAL A 102 -12.06 -8.09 -8.81
CA VAL A 102 -12.17 -6.73 -8.31
C VAL A 102 -13.54 -6.10 -8.61
N GLU A 103 -14.33 -6.67 -9.55
CA GLU A 103 -15.66 -6.12 -9.90
C GLU A 103 -16.73 -6.46 -8.88
N THR A 104 -16.58 -7.59 -8.18
CA THR A 104 -17.52 -8.04 -7.15
C THR A 104 -17.09 -7.68 -5.73
N MET A 105 -16.00 -6.90 -5.58
CA MET A 105 -15.49 -6.56 -4.26
C MET A 105 -16.50 -5.72 -3.47
N THR A 106 -16.93 -6.26 -2.34
CA THR A 106 -17.66 -5.53 -1.30
C THR A 106 -16.69 -5.10 -0.20
N PRO A 107 -17.06 -4.15 0.67
CA PRO A 107 -16.24 -3.79 1.83
C PRO A 107 -15.83 -5.00 2.69
N GLU A 108 -16.66 -6.05 2.73
CA GLU A 108 -16.42 -7.27 3.49
C GLU A 108 -15.43 -8.23 2.82
N SER A 109 -15.31 -8.18 1.49
CA SER A 109 -14.35 -8.98 0.72
C SER A 109 -13.01 -8.26 0.51
N LEU A 110 -12.88 -7.02 0.99
CA LEU A 110 -11.61 -6.30 0.94
C LEU A 110 -10.56 -7.02 1.80
N PRO A 111 -9.30 -7.09 1.33
CA PRO A 111 -8.20 -7.54 2.15
C PRO A 111 -8.13 -6.67 3.40
N ARG A 112 -8.21 -7.31 4.56
CA ARG A 112 -8.00 -6.62 5.83
C ARG A 112 -6.63 -5.97 5.81
N LEU A 113 -6.56 -4.72 6.25
CA LEU A 113 -5.31 -4.00 6.34
C LEU A 113 -4.48 -4.47 7.56
N PRO A 114 -3.15 -4.44 7.48
CA PRO A 114 -2.27 -4.59 8.63
C PRO A 114 -2.61 -3.59 9.73
N LYS A 115 -2.49 -4.03 10.97
CA LYS A 115 -2.66 -3.17 12.15
C LYS A 115 -1.30 -2.77 12.68
N THR A 116 -1.07 -1.49 12.91
CA THR A 116 0.16 -1.00 13.50
C THR A 116 0.31 -1.50 14.94
N ILE A 117 1.49 -2.01 15.27
CA ILE A 117 1.93 -2.30 16.64
C ILE A 117 2.61 -1.06 17.19
N ASP A 118 3.63 -0.59 16.46
CA ASP A 118 4.39 0.61 16.74
C ASP A 118 4.89 1.24 15.44
N PHE A 119 5.15 2.55 15.51
CA PHE A 119 5.76 3.31 14.43
C PHE A 119 6.68 4.38 15.03
N THR A 120 7.94 4.38 14.61
CA THR A 120 8.93 5.38 15.02
C THR A 120 9.30 6.25 13.84
N VAL A 121 9.43 7.57 14.07
CA VAL A 121 9.77 8.56 13.04
C VAL A 121 11.02 9.32 13.44
N ASP A 122 12.00 9.37 12.56
CA ASP A 122 13.13 10.30 12.66
C ASP A 122 12.84 11.53 11.82
N TYR A 123 12.72 12.68 12.46
CA TYR A 123 12.60 13.98 11.78
C TYR A 123 13.98 14.52 11.49
N LEU A 124 14.38 14.51 10.22
CA LEU A 124 15.73 14.84 9.79
C LEU A 124 15.87 16.32 9.44
N ARG A 125 14.81 16.91 8.85
CA ARG A 125 14.75 18.30 8.38
C ARG A 125 13.29 18.79 8.39
N SER A 126 13.10 20.10 8.28
CA SER A 126 11.76 20.68 8.11
C SER A 126 11.13 20.22 6.79
N GLY A 127 9.93 19.63 6.86
CA GLY A 127 9.08 19.42 5.69
C GLY A 127 8.50 20.76 5.24
N LEU A 128 8.96 21.28 4.10
CA LEU A 128 8.57 22.59 3.58
C LEU A 128 7.10 22.59 3.10
N PRO A 129 6.46 23.76 2.92
CA PRO A 129 5.04 23.86 2.53
C PRO A 129 4.89 23.57 1.03
N ARG A 130 5.03 22.30 0.67
CA ARG A 130 4.97 21.74 -0.69
C ARG A 130 4.69 20.24 -0.58
N ASP A 131 4.41 19.62 -1.72
CA ASP A 131 4.18 18.18 -1.78
C ASP A 131 5.36 17.40 -1.20
N ALA A 132 5.03 16.32 -0.51
CA ALA A 132 5.99 15.35 0.00
C ALA A 132 5.73 13.98 -0.62
N TYR A 133 6.79 13.19 -0.75
CA TYR A 133 6.75 11.86 -1.33
C TYR A 133 7.28 10.86 -0.32
N ALA A 134 6.73 9.65 -0.33
CA ALA A 134 7.21 8.56 0.49
C ALA A 134 7.25 7.25 -0.28
N ARG A 135 8.25 6.42 0.04
CA ARG A 135 8.35 5.03 -0.40
C ARG A 135 8.59 4.15 0.81
N ALA A 136 7.77 3.12 0.90
CA ALA A 136 7.90 2.08 1.90
C ALA A 136 8.69 0.90 1.31
N ARG A 137 9.56 0.31 2.12
CA ARG A 137 10.30 -0.91 1.83
C ARG A 137 10.01 -1.92 2.91
N ILE A 138 9.40 -3.04 2.53
CA ILE A 138 9.14 -4.15 3.44
C ILE A 138 10.50 -4.80 3.77
N ASN A 139 10.91 -4.71 5.04
CA ASN A 139 12.13 -5.36 5.53
C ASN A 139 11.89 -6.85 5.76
N ARG A 140 10.73 -7.17 6.34
CA ARG A 140 10.30 -8.53 6.66
C ARG A 140 8.79 -8.60 6.58
N SER A 141 8.25 -9.63 5.95
CA SER A 141 6.83 -9.96 5.99
C SER A 141 6.67 -11.44 6.27
N GLY A 142 5.90 -11.77 7.31
CA GLY A 142 5.57 -13.13 7.69
C GLY A 142 4.09 -13.25 8.04
N ARG A 143 3.65 -14.45 8.43
CA ARG A 143 2.23 -14.78 8.61
C ARG A 143 1.48 -13.87 9.60
N ARG A 144 2.15 -13.37 10.64
CA ARG A 144 1.55 -12.57 11.72
C ARG A 144 2.22 -11.23 11.95
N PHE A 145 3.39 -11.00 11.36
CA PHE A 145 4.23 -9.85 11.67
C PHE A 145 4.91 -9.33 10.42
N ALA A 146 4.99 -8.02 10.28
CA ALA A 146 5.80 -7.36 9.28
C ALA A 146 6.57 -6.17 9.87
N SER A 147 7.74 -5.88 9.29
CA SER A 147 8.55 -4.69 9.55
C SER A 147 8.76 -3.94 8.25
N VAL A 148 8.57 -2.63 8.28
CA VAL A 148 8.65 -1.74 7.11
C VAL A 148 9.51 -0.54 7.45
N HIS A 149 10.38 -0.16 6.52
CA HIS A 149 11.09 1.12 6.56
C HIS A 149 10.48 2.08 5.53
N VAL A 150 10.31 3.35 5.88
CA VAL A 150 9.71 4.36 5.00
C VAL A 150 10.65 5.56 4.91
N GLU A 151 10.91 6.00 3.70
CA GLU A 151 11.72 7.20 3.43
C GLU A 151 10.85 8.30 2.83
N ALA A 152 11.02 9.53 3.32
CA ALA A 152 10.22 10.69 2.92
C ALA A 152 11.10 11.81 2.37
N TRP A 153 10.77 12.33 1.19
CA TRP A 153 11.49 13.43 0.55
C TRP A 153 10.52 14.44 -0.07
N GLN A 154 11.05 15.57 -0.55
CA GLN A 154 10.29 16.56 -1.31
C GLN A 154 10.93 16.75 -2.68
N ASP A 155 11.65 17.84 -2.93
CA ASP A 155 12.24 18.09 -4.26
C ASP A 155 13.32 17.08 -4.66
N ASN A 156 14.11 16.60 -3.69
CA ASN A 156 15.30 15.79 -3.96
C ASN A 156 15.26 14.48 -3.18
N ARG A 157 15.20 13.36 -3.90
CA ARG A 157 15.14 12.00 -3.35
C ARG A 157 16.30 11.63 -2.42
N SER A 158 17.48 12.23 -2.61
CA SER A 158 18.65 12.00 -1.75
C SER A 158 18.65 12.83 -0.47
N LYS A 159 17.71 13.77 -0.32
CA LYS A 159 17.57 14.63 0.84
C LYS A 159 16.26 14.33 1.57
N LEU A 160 16.28 13.29 2.38
CA LEU A 160 15.14 12.94 3.21
C LEU A 160 14.85 14.05 4.23
N PHE A 161 13.57 14.37 4.43
CA PHE A 161 13.13 15.24 5.52
C PHE A 161 12.65 14.45 6.73
N ALA A 162 12.15 13.23 6.49
CA ALA A 162 11.80 12.28 7.53
C ALA A 162 12.01 10.85 7.04
N GLN A 163 12.12 9.93 8.00
CA GLN A 163 12.07 8.49 7.75
C GLN A 163 11.34 7.82 8.91
N GLY A 164 10.86 6.60 8.70
CA GLY A 164 10.16 5.86 9.73
C GLY A 164 10.41 4.37 9.66
N THR A 165 10.22 3.70 10.80
CA THR A 165 10.18 2.25 10.88
C THR A 165 8.91 1.85 11.61
N GLY A 166 8.14 0.95 11.00
CA GLY A 166 6.89 0.45 11.55
C GLY A 166 6.88 -1.05 11.69
N HIS A 167 6.18 -1.52 12.71
CA HIS A 167 5.90 -2.93 12.94
C HIS A 167 4.41 -3.17 12.94
N PHE A 168 3.98 -4.24 12.28
CA PHE A 168 2.56 -4.46 12.00
C PHE A 168 2.16 -5.90 12.31
N VAL A 169 0.95 -6.05 12.85
CA VAL A 169 0.25 -7.33 12.89
C VAL A 169 -0.36 -7.57 11.52
N MET A 170 0.00 -8.70 10.92
CA MET A 170 -0.58 -9.13 9.64
C MET A 170 -1.91 -9.83 9.90
N PRO A 171 -2.99 -9.46 9.19
CA PRO A 171 -4.27 -10.12 9.36
C PRO A 171 -4.18 -11.56 8.90
N GLU A 172 -4.91 -12.48 9.52
CA GLU A 172 -4.97 -13.85 9.05
C GLU A 172 -5.53 -13.85 7.61
N GLN A 173 -4.94 -14.66 6.73
CA GLN A 173 -5.58 -14.96 5.45
C GLN A 173 -6.80 -15.79 5.83
N ASN A 174 -8.00 -15.23 5.69
CA ASN A 174 -9.18 -16.06 5.84
C ASN A 174 -9.07 -17.14 4.75
N ASP A 175 -8.94 -18.40 5.15
CA ASP A 175 -9.18 -19.59 4.31
C ASP A 175 -10.69 -19.68 3.93
N GLY A 176 -11.29 -18.53 3.58
CA GLY A 176 -12.73 -18.36 3.36
C GLY A 176 -13.23 -19.01 2.07
N ALA A 177 -12.34 -19.56 1.25
CA ALA A 177 -12.71 -20.40 0.11
C ALA A 177 -12.93 -21.88 0.51
N ASP A 178 -12.42 -22.33 1.65
CA ASP A 178 -12.45 -23.76 2.02
C ASP A 178 -13.57 -24.12 3.02
N ALA A 179 -14.17 -23.14 3.70
CA ALA A 179 -15.28 -23.36 4.63
C ALA A 179 -16.63 -23.66 3.91
N ALA A 180 -16.88 -23.07 2.74
CA ALA A 180 -18.09 -23.32 1.95
C ALA A 180 -18.09 -24.69 1.22
N ALA A 181 -16.95 -25.39 1.21
CA ALA A 181 -16.82 -26.75 0.66
C ALA A 181 -17.08 -27.84 1.71
N ARG A 182 -16.94 -27.53 3.01
CA ARG A 182 -17.07 -28.51 4.10
C ARG A 182 -18.50 -28.67 4.63
N ASP A 183 -19.38 -27.72 4.34
CA ASP A 183 -20.79 -27.74 4.79
C ASP A 183 -21.75 -28.33 3.73
N ARG A 184 -21.20 -28.96 2.68
CA ARG A 184 -21.94 -29.71 1.64
C ARG A 184 -21.55 -31.19 1.58
N GLY A 185 -21.10 -31.73 2.72
CA GLY A 185 -20.74 -33.14 2.89
C GLY A 185 -21.69 -33.86 3.82
#